data_AF-A0A8X6XNM3-F1
#
_entry.id   AF-A0A8X6XNM3-F1
#
_cell.length_a   1.000
_cell.length_b   1.000
_cell.length_c   1.000
_cell.angle_alpha   90.00
_cell.angle_beta   90.00
_cell.angle_gamma   90.00
#
_symmetry.space_group_name_H-M   'P 1'
#
loop_
_entity.id
_entity.type
_entity.pdbx_description
1 polymer ?
#
loop_
_entity_poly.entity_id
_entity_poly.type
_entity_poly.pdbx_seq_one_letter_code
_entity_poly.pdbx_strand_id
1 'polypeptide(L)'
;MSHSRDTALEPTVYFVSSDGIEPPSYEESEAEFLARSLNTTPSPGRPVLTLASLNEEELRRFCYKYIEIDCCFGSRFIKEMILTEIWNDCAFLYTVESLTEKRETCLAHTPYNGRLQDGPEEVGPPPPDRWLVHVNAPSGFVDNSTTREIPFSAYIKTCTQCNGLKQWTCFHCDARGKVILDVFLLEIATSKKEISFKIVSL
;
A
#
# COMPACT_ATOMS: atom_id res chain seq x y z
N MET A 1 0.86 -6.22 42.72
CA MET A 1 1.34 -6.25 41.31
C MET A 1 0.33 -7.04 40.50
N SER A 2 -0.67 -6.35 39.94
CA SER A 2 -1.69 -6.93 39.08
C SER A 2 -1.45 -6.40 37.68
N HIS A 3 -0.95 -7.27 36.78
CA HIS A 3 -0.80 -6.95 35.37
C HIS A 3 -2.18 -6.94 34.73
N SER A 4 -2.69 -5.75 34.40
CA SER A 4 -3.81 -5.58 33.48
C SER A 4 -3.32 -5.99 32.09
N ARG A 5 -3.92 -7.01 31.50
CA ARG A 5 -3.70 -7.35 30.09
C ARG A 5 -4.65 -6.45 29.28
N ASP A 6 -4.08 -5.46 28.61
CA ASP A 6 -4.79 -4.68 27.61
C ASP A 6 -5.20 -5.60 26.46
N THR A 7 -6.49 -5.92 26.40
CA THR A 7 -7.10 -6.57 25.24
C THR A 7 -7.19 -5.53 24.14
N ALA A 8 -6.22 -5.55 23.21
CA ALA A 8 -6.31 -4.77 21.99
C ALA A 8 -7.57 -5.22 21.23
N LEU A 9 -8.55 -4.33 21.14
CA LEU A 9 -9.71 -4.52 20.26
C LEU A 9 -9.17 -4.49 18.82
N GLU A 10 -9.25 -5.64 18.14
CA GLU A 10 -8.97 -5.69 16.70
C GLU A 10 -10.01 -4.81 15.96
N PRO A 11 -9.58 -3.98 15.00
CA PRO A 11 -10.50 -3.16 14.25
C PRO A 11 -11.38 -4.04 13.37
N THR A 12 -12.67 -4.13 13.70
CA THR A 12 -13.67 -4.77 12.85
C THR A 12 -13.77 -3.99 11.53
N VAL A 13 -13.25 -4.56 10.46
CA VAL A 13 -13.39 -4.04 9.09
C VAL A 13 -14.80 -4.34 8.63
N TYR A 14 -15.67 -3.32 8.63
CA TYR A 14 -16.99 -3.43 8.01
C TYR A 14 -16.88 -3.04 6.54
N PHE A 15 -17.02 -4.02 5.65
CA PHE A 15 -17.26 -3.76 4.23
C PHE A 15 -18.69 -3.23 4.09
N VAL A 16 -18.85 -1.93 3.90
CA VAL A 16 -20.14 -1.33 3.56
C VAL A 16 -20.30 -1.42 2.04
N SER A 17 -21.04 -2.43 1.59
CA SER A 17 -21.53 -2.49 0.21
C SER A 17 -22.66 -1.45 0.07
N SER A 18 -22.44 -0.39 -0.71
CA SER A 18 -23.34 0.76 -0.82
C SER A 18 -24.72 0.44 -1.40
N ASP A 19 -24.86 -0.71 -2.05
CA ASP A 19 -26.04 -1.03 -2.85
C ASP A 19 -26.87 -2.21 -2.32
N GLY A 20 -26.51 -2.81 -1.18
CA GLY A 20 -27.27 -3.92 -0.58
C GLY A 20 -27.32 -5.19 -1.45
N ILE A 21 -26.54 -5.22 -2.54
CA ILE A 21 -26.38 -6.39 -3.40
C ILE A 21 -25.38 -7.31 -2.68
N GLU A 22 -25.87 -8.45 -2.22
CA GLU A 22 -25.01 -9.53 -1.73
C GLU A 22 -24.14 -9.99 -2.92
N PRO A 23 -22.81 -10.08 -2.75
CA PRO A 23 -21.97 -10.55 -3.84
C PRO A 23 -22.42 -11.95 -4.24
N PRO A 24 -22.43 -12.27 -5.56
CA PRO A 24 -22.82 -13.59 -6.02
C PRO A 24 -21.97 -14.67 -5.35
N SER A 25 -22.55 -15.85 -5.15
CA SER A 25 -21.77 -16.98 -4.66
C SER A 25 -20.65 -17.31 -5.65
N TYR A 26 -19.60 -17.97 -5.16
CA TYR A 26 -18.50 -18.39 -6.04
C TYR A 26 -19.02 -19.26 -7.19
N GLU A 27 -19.92 -20.21 -6.90
CA GLU A 27 -20.51 -21.09 -7.91
C GLU A 27 -21.35 -20.32 -8.94
N GLU A 28 -22.08 -19.30 -8.51
CA GLU A 28 -22.85 -18.43 -9.40
C GLU A 28 -21.94 -17.59 -10.32
N SER A 29 -20.83 -17.09 -9.78
CA SER A 29 -19.85 -16.32 -10.55
C SER A 29 -19.13 -17.17 -11.61
N GLU A 30 -18.86 -18.43 -11.29
CA GLU A 30 -18.24 -19.39 -12.21
C GLU A 30 -19.20 -19.78 -13.34
N ALA A 31 -20.46 -20.07 -13.01
CA ALA A 31 -21.50 -20.37 -13.99
C ALA A 31 -21.76 -19.19 -14.93
N GLU A 32 -21.80 -17.96 -14.41
CA GLU A 32 -22.01 -16.75 -15.20
C GLU A 32 -20.79 -16.44 -16.09
N PHE A 33 -19.58 -16.70 -15.60
CA PHE A 33 -18.35 -16.59 -16.39
C PHE A 33 -18.33 -17.57 -17.56
N LEU A 34 -18.66 -18.84 -17.33
CA LEU A 34 -18.76 -19.85 -18.37
C LEU A 34 -19.85 -19.50 -19.40
N ALA A 35 -21.03 -19.07 -18.94
CA ALA A 35 -22.12 -18.64 -19.81
C ALA A 35 -21.74 -17.41 -20.66
N ARG A 36 -20.92 -16.50 -20.13
CA ARG A 36 -20.41 -15.32 -20.86
C ARG A 36 -19.31 -15.70 -21.86
N SER A 37 -18.43 -16.64 -21.50
CA SER A 37 -17.37 -17.14 -22.38
C SER A 37 -17.95 -17.79 -23.64
N LEU A 38 -19.02 -18.58 -23.49
CA LEU A 38 -19.70 -19.27 -24.60
C LEU A 38 -20.50 -18.32 -25.51
N ASN A 39 -20.91 -17.15 -25.02
CA ASN A 39 -21.82 -16.22 -25.72
C ASN A 39 -21.17 -14.90 -26.15
N THR A 40 -19.84 -14.78 -26.14
CA THR A 40 -19.18 -13.50 -26.48
C THR A 40 -19.24 -13.25 -28.00
N THR A 41 -20.08 -12.30 -28.41
CA THR A 41 -19.86 -11.59 -29.69
C THR A 41 -18.54 -10.83 -29.60
N PRO A 42 -17.66 -10.89 -30.61
CA PRO A 42 -16.33 -10.30 -30.53
C PRO A 42 -16.44 -8.77 -30.39
N SER A 43 -16.19 -8.28 -29.17
CA SER A 43 -15.99 -6.86 -28.90
C SER A 43 -14.64 -6.43 -29.49
N PRO A 44 -14.58 -5.35 -30.28
CA PRO A 44 -13.33 -4.87 -30.86
C PRO A 44 -12.39 -4.43 -29.73
N GLY A 45 -11.31 -5.20 -29.52
CA GLY A 45 -10.28 -4.94 -28.50
C GLY A 45 -10.16 -6.01 -27.42
N ARG A 46 -11.06 -6.98 -27.33
CA ARG A 46 -10.87 -8.15 -26.48
C ARG A 46 -10.16 -9.25 -27.28
N PRO A 47 -8.99 -9.75 -26.85
CA PRO A 47 -8.38 -10.90 -27.52
C PRO A 47 -9.37 -12.06 -27.42
N VAL A 48 -9.83 -12.55 -28.56
CA VAL A 48 -10.55 -13.82 -28.63
C VAL A 48 -9.55 -14.88 -28.22
N LEU A 49 -9.77 -15.52 -27.07
CA LEU A 49 -8.97 -16.65 -26.65
C LEU A 49 -9.32 -17.83 -27.55
N THR A 50 -8.64 -17.94 -28.69
CA THR A 50 -8.60 -19.19 -29.44
C THR A 50 -7.73 -20.15 -28.64
N LEU A 51 -8.37 -21.00 -27.83
CA LEU A 51 -7.72 -22.20 -27.32
C LEU A 51 -7.35 -23.07 -28.52
N ALA A 52 -6.07 -23.07 -28.88
CA ALA A 52 -5.57 -24.02 -29.85
C ALA A 52 -5.76 -25.41 -29.23
N SER A 53 -6.54 -26.26 -29.90
CA SER A 53 -6.72 -27.65 -29.47
C SER A 53 -5.38 -28.35 -29.59
N LEU A 54 -4.80 -28.72 -28.44
CA LEU A 54 -3.52 -29.40 -28.39
C LEU A 54 -3.71 -30.87 -28.78
N ASN A 55 -2.98 -31.34 -29.79
CA ASN A 55 -3.03 -32.74 -30.19
C ASN A 55 -2.05 -33.60 -29.35
N GLU A 56 -2.15 -34.93 -29.44
CA GLU A 56 -1.29 -35.84 -28.67
C GLU A 56 0.21 -35.66 -28.97
N GLU A 57 0.56 -35.43 -30.23
CA GLU A 57 1.95 -35.29 -30.68
C GLU A 57 2.60 -34.04 -30.08
N GLU A 58 1.86 -32.94 -30.06
CA GLU A 58 2.22 -31.67 -29.43
C GLU A 58 2.33 -31.83 -27.91
N LEU A 59 1.36 -32.50 -27.26
CA LEU A 59 1.40 -32.77 -25.82
C LEU A 59 2.67 -33.53 -25.44
N ARG A 60 2.95 -34.65 -26.11
CA ARG A 60 4.15 -35.45 -25.85
C ARG A 60 5.42 -34.63 -26.08
N ARG A 61 5.47 -33.80 -27.12
CA ARG A 61 6.59 -32.89 -27.39
C ARG A 61 6.81 -31.89 -26.25
N PHE A 62 5.76 -31.28 -25.71
CA PHE A 62 5.86 -30.38 -24.57
C PHE A 62 6.33 -31.11 -23.30
N CYS A 63 5.84 -32.32 -23.04
CA CYS A 63 6.33 -33.15 -21.95
C CYS A 63 7.82 -33.46 -22.07
N TYR A 64 8.31 -33.81 -23.27
CA TYR A 64 9.74 -34.02 -23.51
C TYR A 64 10.56 -32.78 -23.20
N LYS A 65 10.12 -31.60 -23.67
CA LYS A 65 10.79 -30.33 -23.38
C LYS A 65 10.78 -29.98 -21.89
N TYR A 66 9.71 -30.33 -21.18
CA TYR A 66 9.61 -30.09 -19.74
C TYR A 66 10.62 -30.94 -18.94
N ILE A 67 10.75 -32.23 -19.29
CA ILE A 67 11.69 -33.11 -18.57
C ILE A 67 13.17 -32.79 -18.87
N GLU A 68 13.48 -32.12 -19.97
CA GLU A 68 14.85 -31.63 -20.24
C GLU A 68 15.34 -30.62 -19.19
N ILE A 69 14.44 -29.99 -18.43
CA ILE A 69 14.77 -29.01 -17.38
C ILE A 69 15.36 -29.69 -16.14
N ASP A 70 15.03 -30.97 -15.87
CA ASP A 70 15.48 -31.69 -14.68
C ASP A 70 16.07 -33.06 -15.06
N CYS A 71 17.33 -33.27 -14.70
CA CYS A 71 18.09 -34.48 -15.05
C CYS A 71 17.54 -35.78 -14.45
N CYS A 72 16.66 -35.67 -13.45
CA CYS A 72 16.13 -36.83 -12.73
C CYS A 72 14.82 -37.37 -13.32
N PHE A 73 14.19 -36.67 -14.27
CA PHE A 73 12.96 -37.14 -14.89
C PHE A 73 13.22 -38.19 -15.98
N GLY A 74 12.73 -39.40 -15.75
CA GLY A 74 12.79 -40.47 -16.74
C GLY A 74 11.76 -40.28 -17.86
N SER A 75 12.15 -40.51 -19.11
CA SER A 75 11.25 -40.34 -20.28
C SER A 75 10.25 -41.49 -20.48
N ARG A 76 10.30 -42.53 -19.63
CA ARG A 76 9.53 -43.78 -19.82
C ARG A 76 8.02 -43.51 -19.75
N PHE A 77 7.60 -42.69 -18.80
CA PHE A 77 6.19 -42.30 -18.65
C PHE A 77 5.63 -41.65 -19.92
N ILE A 78 6.38 -40.72 -20.54
CA ILE A 78 5.93 -40.02 -21.76
C ILE A 78 5.77 -40.99 -22.94
N LYS A 79 6.55 -42.08 -22.99
CA LYS A 79 6.45 -43.09 -24.06
C LYS A 79 5.28 -44.03 -23.85
N GLU A 80 5.12 -44.54 -22.63
CA GLU A 80 4.17 -45.61 -22.29
C GLU A 80 2.79 -45.10 -21.89
N MET A 81 2.63 -43.81 -21.59
CA MET A 81 1.33 -43.21 -21.27
C MET A 81 0.35 -43.38 -22.44
N ILE A 82 -0.85 -43.88 -22.12
CA ILE A 82 -1.99 -43.95 -23.03
C ILE A 82 -2.88 -42.74 -22.72
N LEU A 83 -3.01 -41.84 -23.68
CA LEU A 83 -3.89 -40.67 -23.58
C LEU A 83 -5.30 -41.07 -24.00
N THR A 84 -6.23 -41.09 -23.05
CA THR A 84 -7.63 -41.41 -23.33
C THR A 84 -8.37 -40.20 -23.87
N GLU A 85 -8.16 -39.02 -23.28
CA GLU A 85 -8.84 -37.77 -23.60
C GLU A 85 -7.90 -36.58 -23.33
N ILE A 86 -8.02 -35.50 -24.11
CA ILE A 86 -7.28 -34.25 -23.92
C ILE A 86 -8.29 -33.12 -23.80
N TRP A 87 -8.39 -32.55 -22.60
CA TRP A 87 -9.23 -31.39 -22.31
C TRP A 87 -8.37 -30.12 -22.40
N ASN A 88 -8.74 -29.22 -23.32
CA ASN A 88 -8.06 -27.93 -23.50
C ASN A 88 -8.85 -26.86 -22.75
N ASP A 89 -8.42 -26.52 -21.54
CA ASP A 89 -8.99 -25.45 -20.74
C ASP A 89 -8.03 -24.24 -20.67
N CYS A 90 -8.62 -23.05 -20.54
CA CYS A 90 -7.87 -21.84 -20.28
C CYS A 90 -7.81 -21.58 -18.76
N ALA A 91 -6.60 -21.55 -18.20
CA ALA A 91 -6.38 -21.00 -16.87
C ALA A 91 -5.96 -19.53 -16.99
N PHE A 92 -6.61 -18.65 -16.24
CA PHE A 92 -6.18 -17.26 -16.12
C PHE A 92 -5.16 -17.16 -14.99
N LEU A 93 -3.90 -16.89 -15.34
CA LEU A 93 -2.92 -16.45 -14.37
C LEU A 93 -3.08 -14.94 -14.18
N TYR A 94 -3.69 -14.53 -13.07
CA TYR A 94 -3.77 -13.13 -12.69
C TYR A 94 -2.73 -12.85 -11.61
N THR A 95 -2.10 -11.67 -11.68
CA THR A 95 -1.24 -11.16 -10.62
C THR A 95 -2.02 -10.05 -9.90
N VAL A 96 -2.22 -10.19 -8.59
CA VAL A 96 -2.84 -9.13 -7.79
C VAL A 96 -1.74 -8.23 -7.27
N GLU A 97 -1.74 -7.00 -7.78
CA GLU A 97 -0.85 -5.93 -7.38
C GLU A 97 -1.61 -5.02 -6.40
N SER A 98 -1.21 -5.03 -5.13
CA SER A 98 -1.88 -4.26 -4.08
C SER A 98 -1.03 -3.06 -3.63
N LEU A 99 -1.69 -1.91 -3.49
CA LEU A 99 -1.10 -0.70 -2.92
C LEU A 99 -1.64 -0.52 -1.51
N THR A 100 -0.74 -0.45 -0.54
CA THR A 100 -1.08 -0.14 0.85
C THR A 100 -0.62 1.27 1.19
N GLU A 101 -1.53 2.09 1.71
CA GLU A 101 -1.22 3.43 2.19
C GLU A 101 -1.28 3.48 3.72
N LYS A 102 -0.22 4.00 4.33
CA LYS A 102 -0.10 4.29 5.76
C LYS A 102 0.08 5.79 5.95
N ARG A 103 -0.63 6.38 6.92
CA ARG A 103 -0.44 7.78 7.34
C ARG A 103 -0.18 7.91 8.82
N GLU A 104 0.86 8.66 9.16
CA GLU A 104 1.28 8.95 10.53
C GLU A 104 1.39 10.46 10.76
N THR A 105 1.12 10.91 11.99
CA THR A 105 1.30 12.31 12.38
C THR A 105 2.59 12.46 13.19
N CYS A 106 3.46 13.38 12.80
CA CYS A 106 4.71 13.71 13.49
C CYS A 106 4.79 15.21 13.78
N LEU A 107 5.45 15.61 14.87
CA LEU A 107 5.65 17.02 15.21
C LEU A 107 7.01 17.50 14.70
N ALA A 108 7.01 18.59 13.94
CA ALA A 108 8.22 19.31 13.54
C ALA A 108 8.40 20.56 14.41
N HIS A 109 9.64 20.89 14.75
CA HIS A 109 9.99 22.09 15.51
C HIS A 109 10.94 22.96 14.70
N THR A 110 10.61 24.23 14.55
CA THR A 110 11.49 25.22 13.93
C THR A 110 11.60 26.47 14.81
N PRO A 111 12.72 27.20 14.78
CA PRO A 111 12.84 28.44 15.52
C PRO A 111 11.82 29.47 15.02
N TYR A 112 11.08 30.10 15.93
CA TYR A 112 10.09 31.11 15.57
C TYR A 112 10.80 32.43 15.22
N ASN A 113 10.76 32.81 13.95
CA ASN A 113 11.45 33.99 13.40
C ASN A 113 10.67 35.31 13.56
N GLY A 114 9.60 35.33 14.37
CA GLY A 114 8.79 36.52 14.61
C GLY A 114 7.80 36.86 13.48
N ARG A 115 7.79 36.11 12.37
CA ARG A 115 6.72 36.20 11.39
C ARG A 115 5.57 35.31 11.83
N LEU A 116 4.42 35.94 12.07
CA LEU A 116 3.15 35.26 12.00
C LEU A 116 2.91 34.90 10.53
N GLN A 117 3.26 33.66 10.17
CA GLN A 117 2.58 33.01 9.07
C GLN A 117 1.26 32.55 9.67
N ASP A 118 0.27 33.44 9.61
CA ASP A 118 -1.03 33.40 10.27
C ASP A 118 -0.99 33.69 11.79
N GLY A 119 -1.44 34.90 12.14
CA GLY A 119 -1.61 35.37 13.51
C GLY A 119 -2.65 34.57 14.28
N PRO A 120 -2.69 34.65 15.63
CA PRO A 120 -3.79 34.11 16.43
C PRO A 120 -5.12 34.86 16.23
N GLU A 121 -5.16 35.88 15.34
CA GLU A 121 -6.32 36.76 15.15
C GLU A 121 -7.27 36.31 14.04
N GLU A 122 -6.90 35.36 13.18
CA GLU A 122 -7.88 34.63 12.40
C GLU A 122 -7.81 33.18 12.85
N VAL A 123 -8.80 32.76 13.66
CA VAL A 123 -9.02 31.36 13.98
C VAL A 123 -9.32 30.67 12.65
N GLY A 124 -8.25 30.20 11.99
CA GLY A 124 -8.36 29.30 10.86
C GLY A 124 -9.20 28.09 11.26
N PRO A 125 -9.76 27.36 10.28
CA PRO A 125 -10.49 26.14 10.59
C PRO A 125 -9.60 25.19 11.41
N PRO A 126 -10.18 24.35 12.27
CA PRO A 126 -9.42 23.38 13.03
C PRO A 126 -8.55 22.52 12.08
N PRO A 127 -7.35 22.09 12.52
CA PRO A 127 -6.49 21.25 11.71
C PRO A 127 -7.27 20.04 11.19
N PRO A 128 -7.21 19.74 9.88
CA PRO A 128 -7.91 18.60 9.33
C PRO A 128 -7.30 17.28 9.81
N ASP A 129 -8.08 16.20 9.74
CA ASP A 129 -7.55 14.86 9.95
C ASP A 129 -6.42 14.55 8.94
N ARG A 130 -5.43 13.76 9.36
CA ARG A 130 -4.26 13.38 8.53
C ARG A 130 -4.63 12.74 7.19
N TRP A 131 -5.79 12.09 7.09
CA TRP A 131 -6.32 11.49 5.86
C TRP A 131 -6.89 12.53 4.88
N LEU A 132 -7.31 13.70 5.36
CA LEU A 132 -7.83 14.79 4.53
C LEU A 132 -6.70 15.66 3.94
N VAL A 133 -5.47 15.54 4.44
CA VAL A 133 -4.31 16.23 3.86
C VAL A 133 -4.02 15.66 2.47
N HIS A 134 -4.10 16.49 1.45
CA HIS A 134 -3.86 16.04 0.08
C HIS A 134 -2.38 15.70 -0.12
N VAL A 135 -2.10 14.50 -0.60
CA VAL A 135 -0.76 14.06 -1.00
C VAL A 135 -0.87 13.33 -2.33
N ASN A 136 -0.15 13.84 -3.34
CA ASN A 136 -0.13 13.23 -4.67
C ASN A 136 0.26 11.76 -4.59
N ALA A 137 -0.51 10.90 -5.24
CA ALA A 137 -0.10 9.52 -5.45
C ALA A 137 1.15 9.49 -6.36
N PRO A 138 2.12 8.60 -6.09
CA PRO A 138 3.23 8.38 -7.00
C PRO A 138 2.72 7.87 -8.35
N SER A 139 3.47 8.13 -9.42
CA SER A 139 3.19 7.56 -10.73
C SER A 139 3.58 6.08 -10.73
N GLY A 140 2.60 5.19 -10.75
CA GLY A 140 2.80 3.74 -10.82
C GLY A 140 2.88 3.03 -9.47
N PHE A 141 3.18 1.74 -9.53
CA PHE A 141 3.24 0.82 -8.39
C PHE A 141 4.63 0.81 -7.74
N VAL A 142 5.00 1.93 -7.12
CA VAL A 142 6.33 2.10 -6.52
C VAL A 142 6.20 2.55 -5.07
N ASP A 143 7.05 2.00 -4.22
CA ASP A 143 7.19 2.44 -2.83
C ASP A 143 7.56 3.93 -2.78
N ASN A 144 6.83 4.68 -1.96
CA ASN A 144 7.08 6.11 -1.80
C ASN A 144 6.78 6.57 -0.38
N SER A 145 7.59 7.50 0.13
CA SER A 145 7.31 8.19 1.37
C SER A 145 7.33 9.70 1.14
N THR A 146 6.33 10.40 1.66
CA THR A 146 6.21 11.85 1.50
C THR A 146 5.65 12.46 2.77
N THR A 147 6.28 13.52 3.25
CA THR A 147 5.83 14.28 4.42
C THR A 147 5.20 15.60 3.96
N ARG A 148 4.05 15.94 4.52
CA ARG A 148 3.35 17.22 4.30
C ARG A 148 2.95 17.84 5.62
N GLU A 149 3.04 19.16 5.71
CA GLU A 149 2.51 19.90 6.86
C GLU A 149 0.97 19.80 6.88
N ILE A 150 0.41 19.65 8.08
CA ILE A 150 -1.04 19.70 8.29
C ILE A 150 -1.41 21.19 8.35
N PRO A 151 -2.28 21.68 7.44
CA PRO A 151 -2.71 23.07 7.44
C PRO A 151 -3.29 23.48 8.80
N PHE A 152 -3.03 24.73 9.21
CA PHE A 152 -3.53 25.32 10.47
C PHE A 152 -3.09 24.60 11.76
N SER A 153 -2.15 23.66 11.69
CA SER A 153 -1.61 22.94 12.86
C SER A 153 -0.43 23.65 13.54
N ALA A 154 0.02 24.76 12.97
CA ALA A 154 1.16 25.51 13.47
C ALA A 154 0.79 26.27 14.74
N TYR A 155 1.57 26.11 15.80
CA TYR A 155 1.40 26.89 17.02
C TYR A 155 2.74 27.22 17.67
N ILE A 156 2.78 28.34 18.39
CA ILE A 156 3.99 28.80 19.09
C ILE A 156 4.02 28.13 20.46
N LYS A 157 5.14 27.48 20.76
CA LYS A 157 5.44 26.98 22.10
C LYS A 157 6.74 27.53 22.64
N THR A 158 6.88 27.54 23.96
CA THR A 158 8.15 27.85 24.61
C THR A 158 9.19 26.77 24.30
N CYS A 159 10.40 27.20 23.98
CA CYS A 159 11.55 26.32 23.74
C CYS A 159 11.83 25.50 25.01
N THR A 160 11.71 24.18 24.90
CA THR A 160 11.95 23.24 26.01
C THR A 160 13.44 23.14 26.36
N GLN A 161 14.32 23.45 25.40
CA GLN A 161 15.75 23.49 25.64
C GLN A 161 16.09 24.70 26.51
N CYS A 162 15.87 25.94 26.06
CA CYS A 162 16.23 27.10 26.90
C CYS A 162 15.22 27.45 27.99
N ASN A 163 14.07 26.76 28.08
CA ASN A 163 12.94 27.12 28.95
C ASN A 163 12.54 28.61 28.84
N GLY A 164 12.64 29.15 27.63
CA GLY A 164 12.38 30.55 27.32
C GLY A 164 13.47 31.56 27.74
N LEU A 165 14.64 31.10 28.21
CA LEU A 165 15.72 31.97 28.71
C LEU A 165 16.62 32.60 27.63
N LYS A 166 16.40 32.29 26.33
CA LYS A 166 17.24 32.70 25.17
C LYS A 166 18.69 32.24 25.20
N GLN A 167 19.10 31.50 26.22
CA GLN A 167 20.49 31.13 26.43
C GLN A 167 20.57 29.73 27.03
N TRP A 168 21.57 28.97 26.60
CA TRP A 168 21.92 27.68 27.16
C TRP A 168 23.44 27.57 27.33
N THR A 169 23.90 26.82 28.33
CA THR A 169 25.34 26.63 28.61
C THR A 169 25.98 25.68 27.60
N CYS A 170 27.07 26.12 26.95
CA CYS A 170 27.73 25.28 25.96
C CYS A 170 28.44 24.10 26.63
N PHE A 171 28.00 22.88 26.31
CA PHE A 171 28.61 21.64 26.80
C PHE A 171 30.00 21.36 26.21
N HIS A 172 30.30 21.86 25.01
CA HIS A 172 31.60 21.65 24.37
C HIS A 172 32.74 22.46 25.00
N CYS A 173 32.45 23.53 25.72
CA CYS A 173 33.47 24.35 26.38
C CYS A 173 33.36 24.32 27.92
N ASP A 174 32.76 23.27 28.49
CA ASP A 174 32.57 23.12 29.94
C ASP A 174 31.86 24.33 30.57
N ALA A 175 30.75 24.76 29.97
CA ALA A 175 29.93 25.89 30.44
C ALA A 175 30.63 27.27 30.46
N ARG A 176 31.81 27.41 29.85
CA ARG A 176 32.51 28.71 29.71
C ARG A 176 31.86 29.66 28.69
N GLY A 177 31.08 29.12 27.76
CA GLY A 177 30.40 29.86 26.70
C GLY A 177 28.89 29.74 26.80
N LYS A 178 28.19 30.73 26.23
CA LYS A 178 26.73 30.76 26.11
C LYS A 178 26.34 30.56 24.65
N VAL A 179 25.36 29.69 24.40
CA VAL A 179 24.70 29.55 23.10
C VAL A 179 23.40 30.36 23.15
N ILE A 180 23.23 31.28 22.21
CA ILE A 180 21.98 32.05 22.06
C ILE A 180 20.99 31.17 21.29
N LEU A 181 19.77 31.04 21.82
CA LEU A 181 18.70 30.26 21.25
C LEU A 181 17.43 31.10 21.14
N ASP A 182 16.55 30.74 20.22
CA ASP A 182 15.21 31.32 20.17
C ASP A 182 14.34 30.83 21.35
N VAL A 183 13.56 31.75 21.92
CA VAL A 183 12.62 31.48 23.04
C VAL A 183 11.45 30.64 22.60
N PHE A 184 11.06 30.83 21.35
CA PHE A 184 9.82 30.35 20.81
C PHE A 184 10.15 29.39 19.68
N LEU A 185 9.52 28.22 19.74
CA LEU A 185 9.55 27.24 18.69
C LEU A 185 8.18 27.25 18.03
N LEU A 186 8.18 27.30 16.70
CA LEU A 186 7.02 26.97 15.90
C LEU A 186 6.93 25.45 15.84
N GLU A 187 5.88 24.90 16.45
CA GLU A 187 5.56 23.48 16.35
C GLU A 187 4.48 23.30 15.28
N ILE A 188 4.73 22.40 14.33
CA ILE A 188 3.82 22.12 13.21
C ILE A 188 3.59 20.62 13.17
N ALA A 189 2.32 20.20 13.11
CA ALA A 189 2.01 18.80 12.86
C ALA A 189 2.22 18.48 11.37
N THR A 190 2.86 17.37 11.10
CA THR A 190 3.16 16.87 9.76
C THR A 190 2.51 15.52 9.57
N SER A 191 1.87 15.30 8.43
CA SER A 191 1.37 14.00 7.99
C SER A 191 2.43 13.35 7.11
N LYS A 192 2.98 12.23 7.57
CA LYS A 192 3.85 11.36 6.78
C LYS A 192 2.98 10.29 6.12
N LYS A 193 2.93 10.31 4.79
CA LYS A 193 2.32 9.27 3.96
C LYS A 193 3.40 8.32 3.49
N GLU A 194 3.20 7.03 3.74
CA GLU A 194 4.05 5.94 3.28
C GLU A 194 3.18 5.00 2.45
N ILE A 195 3.55 4.81 1.19
CA ILE A 195 2.92 3.86 0.29
C ILE A 195 3.89 2.70 0.11
N SER A 196 3.39 1.49 0.37
CA SER A 196 4.12 0.24 0.11
C SER A 196 3.38 -0.60 -0.92
N PHE A 197 4.13 -1.08 -1.90
CA PHE A 197 3.69 -1.93 -2.97
C PHE A 197 3.99 -3.40 -2.64
N LYS A 198 2.99 -4.26 -2.81
CA LYS A 198 3.16 -5.70 -2.63
C LYS A 198 2.52 -6.45 -3.79
N ILE A 199 3.35 -7.28 -4.43
CA ILE A 199 2.90 -8.28 -5.40
C ILE A 199 2.57 -9.55 -4.62
N VAL A 200 1.32 -10.01 -4.75
CA VAL A 200 0.94 -11.35 -4.31
C VAL A 200 0.75 -12.18 -5.57
N SER A 201 1.74 -13.03 -5.84
CA SER A 201 1.61 -14.11 -6.82
C SER A 201 0.91 -15.26 -6.12
N LEU A 202 -0.33 -15.54 -6.53
CA LEU A 202 -1.12 -16.69 -6.09
C LEU A 202 -0.76 -17.93 -6.91
#